data_AF-A0ABC8IXG1-F1
#
_entry.id   AF-A0ABC8IXG1-F1
#
_cell.length_a   1.000
_cell.length_b   1.000
_cell.length_c   1.000
_cell.angle_alpha   90.00
_cell.angle_beta   90.00
_cell.angle_gamma   90.00
#
_symmetry.space_group_name_H-M   'P 1'
#
loop_
_entity.id
_entity.type
_entity.pdbx_description
1 polymer ?
#
loop_
_entity_poly.entity_id
_entity_poly.type
_entity_poly.pdbx_seq_one_letter_code
_entity_poly.pdbx_strand_id
1 'polypeptide(L)'
;MGERSWYNTREEIEVKSPSRLDGIDLKQESFQRWSYSTFLQELGKTLNNHQKSIATSIVLCQRFFTRQSLAKNDPKIISIICMFIAGKVEGSPRPVGDVISKAYWLLHGKEPSTEVCERLKGTVLTGEKFVMSTLRFDLEIEHPYEPALDWVRRSVKVEMDARKVSQGAWNFINDSLRSSLCLQFRPRQIAAAAIYLGSGIMKVKLPCDGEKDWWLEFGVTKRQLIDICNQMLGIYQQDFLVPVIHKD
;
A
#
# COMPACT_ATOMS: atom_id res chain seq x y z
N MET A 1 -4.19 20.49 20.25
CA MET A 1 -4.16 19.94 18.86
C MET A 1 -3.71 18.51 18.97
N GLY A 2 -4.63 17.54 18.90
CA GLY A 2 -4.29 16.12 18.96
C GLY A 2 -3.39 15.73 17.79
N GLU A 3 -2.37 14.94 18.08
CA GLU A 3 -1.34 14.52 17.13
C GLU A 3 -1.99 13.94 15.87
N ARG A 4 -1.56 14.41 14.69
CA ARG A 4 -2.03 13.97 13.36
C ARG A 4 -1.48 12.58 13.03
N SER A 5 -1.74 11.59 13.87
CA SER A 5 -1.26 10.23 13.63
C SER A 5 -2.17 9.50 12.64
N TRP A 6 -1.58 8.99 11.56
CA TRP A 6 -2.19 8.00 10.67
C TRP A 6 -1.90 6.56 11.07
N TYR A 7 -1.16 6.39 12.17
CA TYR A 7 -0.81 5.10 12.72
C TYR A 7 -1.80 4.72 13.80
N ASN A 8 -2.33 3.51 13.66
CA ASN A 8 -3.38 2.93 14.48
C ASN A 8 -2.86 1.61 15.05
N THR A 9 -3.39 1.24 16.20
CA THR A 9 -3.21 -0.10 16.74
C THR A 9 -3.90 -1.13 15.84
N ARG A 10 -3.43 -2.37 15.90
CA ARG A 10 -4.06 -3.49 15.21
C ARG A 10 -5.54 -3.66 15.60
N GLU A 11 -5.87 -3.47 16.87
CA GLU A 11 -7.25 -3.53 17.37
C GLU A 11 -8.14 -2.46 16.74
N GLU A 12 -7.66 -1.22 16.61
CA GLU A 12 -8.42 -0.14 15.94
C GLU A 12 -8.75 -0.48 14.49
N ILE A 13 -7.82 -1.13 13.78
CA ILE A 13 -8.00 -1.52 12.37
C ILE A 13 -8.90 -2.75 12.24
N GLU A 14 -8.69 -3.79 13.04
CA GLU A 14 -9.36 -5.08 12.86
C GLU A 14 -10.74 -5.16 13.52
N VAL A 15 -10.97 -4.37 14.58
CA VAL A 15 -12.17 -4.45 15.43
C VAL A 15 -12.98 -3.17 15.43
N LYS A 16 -12.34 -1.99 15.35
CA LYS A 16 -13.03 -0.69 15.52
C LYS A 16 -13.09 0.15 14.24
N SER A 17 -12.85 -0.46 13.07
CA SER A 17 -12.90 0.25 11.79
C SER A 17 -14.31 0.79 11.50
N PRO A 18 -14.45 1.90 10.74
CA PRO A 18 -15.76 2.37 10.29
C PRO A 18 -16.55 1.31 9.52
N SER A 19 -15.87 0.50 8.71
CA SER A 19 -16.47 -0.62 7.98
C SER A 19 -17.03 -1.69 8.93
N ARG A 20 -16.33 -1.97 10.03
CA ARG A 20 -16.79 -2.92 11.05
C ARG A 20 -18.05 -2.44 11.74
N LEU A 21 -18.10 -1.16 12.09
CA LEU A 21 -19.28 -0.54 12.69
C LEU A 21 -20.50 -0.58 11.75
N ASP A 22 -20.26 -0.54 10.44
CA ASP A 22 -21.30 -0.66 9.41
C ASP A 22 -21.55 -2.12 8.95
N GLY A 23 -21.06 -3.12 9.69
CA GLY A 23 -21.42 -4.53 9.49
C GLY A 23 -20.56 -5.32 8.50
N ILE A 24 -19.45 -4.77 8.01
CA ILE A 24 -18.49 -5.53 7.19
C ILE A 24 -17.55 -6.32 8.10
N ASP A 25 -17.50 -7.64 7.92
CA ASP A 25 -16.62 -8.50 8.72
C ASP A 25 -15.12 -8.37 8.36
N LEU A 26 -14.26 -9.01 9.15
CA LEU A 26 -12.80 -8.85 9.03
C LEU A 26 -12.27 -9.44 7.74
N LYS A 27 -12.81 -10.58 7.32
CA LYS A 27 -12.38 -11.28 6.12
C LYS A 27 -12.78 -10.47 4.90
N GLN A 28 -14.00 -9.95 4.87
CA GLN A 28 -14.50 -9.12 3.79
C GLN A 28 -13.76 -7.77 3.71
N GLU A 29 -13.55 -7.08 4.82
CA GLU A 29 -12.77 -5.83 4.83
C GLU A 29 -11.33 -6.08 4.36
N SER A 30 -10.67 -7.12 4.89
CA SER A 30 -9.30 -7.48 4.48
C SER A 30 -9.20 -7.80 3.00
N PHE A 31 -10.17 -8.56 2.47
CA PHE A 31 -10.24 -8.87 1.03
C PHE A 31 -10.43 -7.60 0.19
N GLN A 32 -11.32 -6.69 0.59
CA GLN A 32 -11.53 -5.45 -0.16
C GLN A 32 -10.28 -4.57 -0.15
N ARG A 33 -9.59 -4.46 1.00
CA ARG A 33 -8.31 -3.75 1.13
C ARG A 33 -7.23 -4.31 0.22
N TRP A 34 -7.12 -5.63 0.18
CA TRP A 34 -6.23 -6.32 -0.73
C TRP A 34 -6.63 -6.07 -2.21
N SER A 35 -7.92 -6.21 -2.54
CA SER A 35 -8.45 -6.10 -3.89
C SER A 35 -8.28 -4.71 -4.50
N TYR A 36 -8.53 -3.64 -3.73
CA TYR A 36 -8.34 -2.29 -4.25
C TYR A 36 -6.86 -1.92 -4.37
N SER A 37 -5.99 -2.47 -3.49
CA SER A 37 -4.55 -2.23 -3.54
C SER A 37 -3.92 -2.91 -4.76
N THR A 38 -4.33 -4.15 -5.03
CA THR A 38 -3.95 -4.88 -6.25
C THR A 38 -4.45 -4.15 -7.51
N PHE A 39 -5.70 -3.68 -7.50
CA PHE A 39 -6.22 -2.88 -8.61
C PHE A 39 -5.43 -1.59 -8.85
N LEU A 40 -5.07 -0.85 -7.80
CA LEU A 40 -4.25 0.36 -7.91
C LEU A 40 -2.86 0.07 -8.47
N GLN A 41 -2.25 -1.06 -8.06
CA GLN A 41 -0.97 -1.49 -8.58
C GLN A 41 -1.01 -1.74 -10.10
N GLU A 42 -2.05 -2.40 -10.59
CA GLU A 42 -2.21 -2.68 -12.03
C GLU A 42 -2.64 -1.44 -12.83
N LEU A 43 -3.52 -0.61 -12.28
CA LEU A 43 -3.93 0.65 -12.88
C LEU A 43 -2.74 1.59 -13.05
N GLY A 44 -1.94 1.78 -12.00
CA GLY A 44 -0.76 2.63 -12.02
C GLY A 44 0.29 2.17 -13.03
N LYS A 45 0.55 0.86 -13.12
CA LYS A 45 1.44 0.28 -14.15
C LYS A 45 0.91 0.54 -15.55
N THR A 46 -0.38 0.31 -15.78
CA THR A 46 -1.03 0.52 -17.10
C THR A 46 -1.02 1.99 -17.52
N LEU A 47 -1.10 2.90 -16.55
CA LEU A 47 -0.94 4.35 -16.76
C LEU A 47 0.52 4.79 -16.85
N ASN A 48 1.48 3.87 -16.74
CA ASN A 48 2.91 4.15 -16.72
C ASN A 48 3.29 5.19 -15.64
N ASN A 49 2.68 5.12 -14.46
CA ASN A 49 3.06 5.93 -13.31
C ASN A 49 4.28 5.32 -12.60
N HIS A 50 5.12 6.18 -12.01
CA HIS A 50 6.23 5.72 -11.18
C HIS A 50 5.70 4.96 -9.95
N GLN A 51 6.44 3.95 -9.47
CA GLN A 51 6.03 3.14 -8.32
C GLN A 51 5.73 3.99 -7.08
N LYS A 52 6.42 5.13 -6.88
CA LYS A 52 6.12 6.07 -5.78
C LYS A 52 4.68 6.58 -5.84
N SER A 53 4.21 6.99 -7.02
CA SER A 53 2.83 7.46 -7.24
C SER A 53 1.79 6.36 -7.01
N ILE A 54 2.13 5.13 -7.37
CA ILE A 54 1.28 3.96 -7.13
C ILE A 54 1.20 3.66 -5.63
N ALA A 55 2.33 3.66 -4.94
CA ALA A 55 2.37 3.45 -3.50
C ALA A 55 1.61 4.57 -2.76
N THR A 56 1.77 5.82 -3.18
CA THR A 56 1.01 6.97 -2.65
C THR A 56 -0.48 6.75 -2.82
N SER A 57 -0.96 6.37 -4.00
CA SER A 57 -2.40 6.14 -4.21
C SER A 57 -2.97 5.04 -3.32
N ILE A 58 -2.21 3.96 -3.09
CA ILE A 58 -2.59 2.88 -2.18
C ILE A 58 -2.67 3.38 -0.74
N VAL A 59 -1.65 4.11 -0.25
CA VAL A 59 -1.65 4.64 1.13
C VAL A 59 -2.78 5.65 1.34
N LEU A 60 -3.07 6.51 0.36
CA LEU A 60 -4.22 7.43 0.43
C LEU A 60 -5.54 6.66 0.56
N CYS A 61 -5.72 5.58 -0.22
CA CYS A 61 -6.91 4.73 -0.15
C CYS A 61 -7.00 3.98 1.20
N GLN A 62 -5.89 3.42 1.69
CA GLN A 62 -5.80 2.79 3.01
C GLN A 62 -6.21 3.77 4.13
N ARG A 63 -5.67 4.99 4.11
CA ARG A 63 -5.98 6.06 5.06
C ARG A 63 -7.43 6.52 4.95
N PHE A 64 -7.97 6.65 3.75
CA PHE A 64 -9.37 7.03 3.53
C PHE A 64 -10.32 6.06 4.24
N PHE A 65 -10.10 4.75 4.09
CA PHE A 65 -10.91 3.71 4.73
C PHE A 65 -10.59 3.49 6.23
N THR A 66 -9.73 4.30 6.85
CA THR A 66 -9.69 4.41 8.33
C THR A 66 -10.73 5.37 8.88
N ARG A 67 -11.27 6.25 8.03
CA ARG A 67 -12.25 7.29 8.39
C ARG A 67 -13.61 7.09 7.74
N GLN A 68 -13.64 6.36 6.63
CA GLN A 68 -14.82 6.07 5.85
C GLN A 68 -15.05 4.57 5.79
N SER A 69 -16.31 4.19 5.59
CA SER A 69 -16.73 2.80 5.53
C SER A 69 -16.78 2.28 4.11
N LEU A 70 -16.32 1.04 3.92
CA LEU A 70 -16.45 0.28 2.68
C LEU A 70 -17.91 -0.07 2.35
N ALA A 71 -18.83 -0.04 3.32
CA ALA A 71 -20.25 -0.28 3.08
C ALA A 71 -20.94 0.93 2.43
N LYS A 72 -20.35 2.13 2.59
CA LYS A 72 -20.92 3.40 2.13
C LYS A 72 -20.21 3.98 0.91
N ASN A 73 -19.06 3.44 0.53
CA ASN A 73 -18.22 3.99 -0.53
C ASN A 73 -17.68 2.86 -1.41
N ASP A 74 -17.82 3.00 -2.74
CA ASP A 74 -17.26 2.04 -3.68
C ASP A 74 -15.71 2.11 -3.69
N PRO A 75 -15.00 1.05 -3.27
CA PRO A 75 -13.55 1.06 -3.21
C PRO A 75 -12.88 1.21 -4.58
N LYS A 76 -13.51 0.79 -5.68
CA LYS A 76 -12.93 0.97 -7.03
C LYS A 76 -12.98 2.44 -7.45
N ILE A 77 -14.08 3.13 -7.18
CA ILE A 77 -14.20 4.57 -7.47
C ILE A 77 -13.22 5.38 -6.60
N ILE A 78 -13.15 5.08 -5.30
CA ILE A 78 -12.18 5.74 -4.40
C ILE A 78 -10.74 5.50 -4.85
N SER A 79 -10.41 4.28 -5.29
CA SER A 79 -9.10 3.97 -5.87
C SER A 79 -8.79 4.82 -7.10
N ILE A 80 -9.71 4.94 -8.06
CA ILE A 80 -9.52 5.78 -9.26
C ILE A 80 -9.23 7.23 -8.86
N ILE A 81 -9.97 7.77 -7.89
CA ILE A 81 -9.76 9.13 -7.37
C ILE A 81 -8.38 9.24 -6.69
N CYS A 82 -8.01 8.28 -5.86
CA CYS A 82 -6.71 8.27 -5.18
C CYS A 82 -5.54 8.19 -6.18
N MET A 83 -5.67 7.42 -7.26
CA MET A 83 -4.66 7.36 -8.32
C MET A 83 -4.52 8.71 -9.04
N PHE A 84 -5.65 9.36 -9.34
CA PHE A 84 -5.65 10.69 -9.95
C PHE A 84 -5.00 11.75 -9.05
N ILE A 85 -5.29 11.74 -7.74
CA ILE A 85 -4.66 12.64 -6.75
C ILE A 85 -3.16 12.35 -6.63
N ALA A 86 -2.77 11.09 -6.45
CA ALA A 86 -1.38 10.70 -6.24
C ALA A 86 -0.49 11.06 -7.44
N GLY A 87 -1.00 10.91 -8.68
CA GLY A 87 -0.29 11.36 -9.87
C GLY A 87 0.06 12.85 -9.81
N LYS A 88 -0.87 13.71 -9.36
CA LYS A 88 -0.63 15.15 -9.21
C LYS A 88 0.39 15.46 -8.10
N VAL A 89 0.22 14.84 -6.94
CA VAL A 89 1.08 15.06 -5.77
C VAL A 89 2.52 14.64 -6.05
N GLU A 90 2.72 13.53 -6.76
CA GLU A 90 4.04 12.93 -7.02
C GLU A 90 4.66 13.39 -8.34
N GLY A 91 4.15 14.46 -8.96
CA GLY A 91 4.73 15.02 -10.19
C GLY A 91 4.63 14.11 -11.42
N SER A 92 3.66 13.20 -11.45
CA SER A 92 3.34 12.32 -12.58
C SER A 92 1.83 12.33 -12.92
N PRO A 93 1.24 13.51 -13.14
CA PRO A 93 -0.20 13.63 -13.37
C PRO A 93 -0.61 12.93 -14.66
N ARG A 94 -1.81 12.33 -14.64
CA ARG A 94 -2.46 11.76 -15.83
C ARG A 94 -3.79 12.47 -16.08
N PRO A 95 -4.19 12.70 -17.34
CA PRO A 95 -5.51 13.22 -17.66
C PRO A 95 -6.60 12.34 -17.03
N VAL A 96 -7.63 12.95 -16.45
CA VAL A 96 -8.72 12.21 -15.80
C VAL A 96 -9.39 11.20 -16.76
N GLY A 97 -9.50 11.54 -18.05
CA GLY A 97 -10.01 10.65 -19.08
C GLY A 97 -9.18 9.37 -19.22
N ASP A 98 -7.85 9.48 -19.26
CA ASP A 98 -6.94 8.34 -19.37
C ASP A 98 -7.05 7.43 -18.15
N VAL A 99 -7.09 8.02 -16.95
CA VAL A 99 -7.25 7.27 -15.69
C VAL A 99 -8.56 6.48 -15.73
N ILE A 100 -9.66 7.10 -16.16
CA ILE A 100 -10.97 6.46 -16.28
C ILE A 100 -10.96 5.37 -17.34
N SER A 101 -10.47 5.64 -18.55
CA SER A 101 -10.44 4.65 -19.63
C SER A 101 -9.63 3.41 -19.23
N LYS A 102 -8.42 3.58 -18.66
CA LYS A 102 -7.60 2.44 -18.21
C LYS A 102 -8.24 1.70 -17.04
N ALA A 103 -8.81 2.41 -16.07
CA ALA A 103 -9.54 1.79 -14.96
C ALA A 103 -10.73 0.97 -15.45
N TYR A 104 -11.53 1.53 -16.35
CA TYR A 104 -12.71 0.90 -16.91
C TYR A 104 -12.35 -0.34 -17.73
N TRP A 105 -11.29 -0.27 -18.53
CA TRP A 105 -10.74 -1.43 -19.24
C TRP A 105 -10.33 -2.55 -18.28
N LEU A 106 -9.61 -2.23 -17.19
CA LEU A 106 -9.20 -3.23 -16.20
C LEU A 106 -10.38 -3.88 -15.48
N LEU A 107 -11.49 -3.16 -15.29
CA LEU A 107 -12.68 -3.66 -14.59
C LEU A 107 -13.65 -4.41 -15.51
N HIS A 108 -13.71 -4.05 -16.79
CA HIS A 108 -14.78 -4.50 -17.70
C HIS A 108 -14.29 -5.08 -19.03
N GLY A 109 -12.99 -5.03 -19.34
CA GLY A 109 -12.41 -5.57 -20.57
C GLY A 109 -12.82 -4.85 -21.86
N LYS A 110 -13.33 -3.62 -21.76
CA LYS A 110 -13.76 -2.80 -22.91
C LYS A 110 -13.62 -1.32 -22.60
N GLU A 111 -13.66 -0.47 -23.63
CA GLU A 111 -13.70 0.98 -23.47
C GLU A 111 -15.07 1.46 -22.94
N PRO A 112 -15.10 2.53 -22.13
CA PRO A 112 -16.36 3.15 -21.70
C PRO A 112 -17.04 3.88 -22.88
N SER A 113 -18.37 3.91 -22.89
CA SER A 113 -19.09 4.82 -23.79
C SER A 113 -18.83 6.28 -23.39
N THR A 114 -19.05 7.22 -24.32
CA THR A 114 -18.89 8.65 -24.06
C THR A 114 -19.70 9.12 -22.85
N GLU A 115 -20.96 8.70 -22.73
CA GLU A 115 -21.83 9.04 -21.60
C GLU A 115 -21.28 8.52 -20.27
N VAL A 116 -20.82 7.27 -20.24
CA VAL A 116 -20.21 6.67 -19.03
C VAL A 116 -18.93 7.41 -18.65
N CYS A 117 -18.10 7.76 -19.64
CA CYS A 117 -16.86 8.50 -19.43
C CYS A 117 -17.13 9.88 -18.81
N GLU A 118 -18.05 10.66 -19.36
CA GLU A 118 -18.41 11.98 -18.83
C GLU A 118 -19.00 11.90 -17.41
N ARG A 119 -19.86 10.91 -17.15
CA ARG A 119 -20.39 10.67 -15.81
C ARG A 119 -19.27 10.37 -14.81
N LEU A 120 -18.35 9.46 -15.17
CA LEU A 120 -17.22 9.10 -14.31
C LEU A 120 -16.26 10.27 -14.10
N LYS A 121 -16.04 11.13 -15.11
CA LYS A 121 -15.25 12.37 -14.94
C LYS A 121 -15.89 13.26 -13.89
N GLY A 122 -17.20 13.49 -13.96
CA GLY A 122 -17.94 14.24 -12.94
C GLY A 122 -17.79 13.64 -11.53
N THR A 123 -17.89 12.32 -11.41
CA THR A 123 -17.67 11.60 -10.16
C THR A 123 -16.24 11.76 -9.63
N VAL A 124 -15.21 11.62 -10.48
CA VAL A 124 -13.81 11.72 -10.05
C VAL A 124 -13.47 13.15 -9.60
N LEU A 125 -13.91 14.16 -10.35
CA LEU A 125 -13.63 15.57 -10.04
C LEU A 125 -14.36 16.04 -8.77
N THR A 126 -15.58 15.54 -8.55
CA THR A 126 -16.32 15.82 -7.30
C THR A 126 -15.72 15.05 -6.12
N GLY A 127 -15.42 13.77 -6.34
CA GLY A 127 -14.86 12.86 -5.35
C GLY A 127 -13.44 13.25 -4.91
N GLU A 128 -12.67 13.95 -5.74
CA GLU A 128 -11.35 14.48 -5.35
C GLU A 128 -11.44 15.32 -4.08
N LYS A 129 -12.37 16.29 -4.03
CA LYS A 129 -12.54 17.16 -2.85
C LYS A 129 -12.95 16.35 -1.62
N PHE A 130 -13.77 15.33 -1.81
CA PHE A 130 -14.20 14.44 -0.72
C PHE A 130 -13.05 13.60 -0.16
N VAL A 131 -12.20 13.02 -1.03
CA VAL A 131 -11.01 12.27 -0.59
C VAL A 131 -10.02 13.22 0.09
N MET A 132 -9.69 14.37 -0.49
CA MET A 132 -8.74 15.31 0.11
C MET A 132 -9.20 15.84 1.47
N SER A 133 -10.49 16.19 1.61
CA SER A 133 -11.05 16.65 2.89
C SER A 133 -11.09 15.53 3.94
N THR A 134 -11.46 14.30 3.56
CA THR A 134 -11.37 13.12 4.43
C THR A 134 -9.94 12.89 4.91
N LEU A 135 -8.96 13.12 4.03
CA LEU A 135 -7.54 13.03 4.34
C LEU A 135 -6.98 14.28 5.03
N ARG A 136 -7.81 15.28 5.35
CA ARG A 136 -7.39 16.56 5.93
C ARG A 136 -6.25 17.23 5.15
N PHE A 137 -6.22 17.04 3.84
CA PHE A 137 -5.18 17.52 2.92
C PHE A 137 -3.76 17.03 3.26
N ASP A 138 -3.64 15.97 4.07
CA ASP A 138 -2.36 15.32 4.36
C ASP A 138 -2.05 14.26 3.29
N LEU A 139 -1.51 14.75 2.18
CA LEU A 139 -1.25 13.98 0.96
C LEU A 139 0.23 13.62 0.78
N GLU A 140 1.10 14.14 1.62
CA GLU A 140 2.53 13.85 1.57
C GLU A 140 2.80 12.49 2.22
N ILE A 141 3.26 11.53 1.41
CA ILE A 141 3.49 10.16 1.87
C ILE A 141 4.98 9.84 1.79
N GLU A 142 5.56 9.58 2.95
CA GLU A 142 6.85 8.91 3.04
C GLU A 142 6.70 7.41 2.77
N HIS A 143 7.65 6.83 2.03
CA HIS A 143 7.62 5.42 1.64
C HIS A 143 8.86 4.67 2.14
N PRO A 144 8.75 3.35 2.39
CA PRO A 144 9.86 2.55 2.93
C PRO A 144 10.99 2.29 1.92
N TYR A 145 10.81 2.60 0.63
CA TYR A 145 11.78 2.30 -0.44
C TYR A 145 13.13 2.97 -0.20
N GLU A 146 13.15 4.29 -0.03
CA GLU A 146 14.39 5.05 0.13
C GLU A 146 15.15 4.69 1.41
N PRO A 147 14.51 4.64 2.60
CA PRO A 147 15.18 4.15 3.82
C PRO A 147 15.77 2.75 3.68
N ALA A 148 15.08 1.84 2.97
CA ALA A 148 15.59 0.48 2.75
C ALA A 148 16.82 0.48 1.84
N LEU A 149 16.70 1.10 0.66
CA LEU A 149 17.76 1.10 -0.35
C LEU A 149 19.00 1.85 0.13
N ASP A 150 18.83 2.96 0.84
CA ASP A 150 19.95 3.75 1.36
C ASP A 150 20.73 3.01 2.44
N TRP A 151 20.04 2.26 3.32
CA TRP A 151 20.73 1.42 4.28
C TRP A 151 21.47 0.27 3.59
N VAL A 152 20.84 -0.43 2.65
CA VAL A 152 21.47 -1.54 1.91
C VAL A 152 22.73 -1.08 1.17
N ARG A 153 22.66 0.06 0.46
CA ARG A 153 23.81 0.64 -0.28
C ARG A 153 24.98 0.98 0.65
N ARG A 154 24.72 1.51 1.84
CA ARG A 154 25.77 1.90 2.79
C ARG A 154 26.38 0.69 3.50
N SER A 155 25.55 -0.28 3.87
CA SER A 155 25.92 -1.36 4.78
C SER A 155 26.41 -2.62 4.06
N VAL A 156 25.80 -3.00 2.93
CA VAL A 156 26.16 -4.22 2.21
C VAL A 156 27.27 -3.93 1.20
N LYS A 157 28.51 -4.31 1.54
CA LYS A 157 29.71 -3.98 0.74
C LYS A 157 29.85 -4.77 -0.55
N VAL A 158 29.34 -6.00 -0.58
CA VAL A 158 29.37 -6.84 -1.78
C VAL A 158 28.25 -6.38 -2.70
N GLU A 159 28.61 -5.82 -3.86
CA GLU A 159 27.65 -5.19 -4.78
C GLU A 159 26.54 -6.16 -5.23
N MET A 160 26.90 -7.41 -5.55
CA MET A 160 25.93 -8.44 -5.93
C MET A 160 24.92 -8.69 -4.81
N ASP A 161 25.37 -8.77 -3.56
CA ASP A 161 24.51 -9.01 -2.41
C ASP A 161 23.64 -7.78 -2.12
N ALA A 162 24.19 -6.58 -2.24
CA ALA A 162 23.43 -5.33 -2.12
C ALA A 162 22.29 -5.28 -3.14
N ARG A 163 22.54 -5.67 -4.40
CA ARG A 163 21.49 -5.76 -5.45
C ARG A 163 20.42 -6.80 -5.10
N LYS A 164 20.82 -7.99 -4.64
CA LYS A 164 19.88 -9.06 -4.24
C LYS A 164 19.00 -8.61 -3.07
N VAL A 165 19.60 -8.10 -1.99
CA VAL A 165 18.85 -7.62 -0.81
C VAL A 165 17.94 -6.46 -1.19
N SER A 166 18.41 -5.50 -2.00
CA SER A 166 17.60 -4.39 -2.49
C SER A 166 16.36 -4.87 -3.23
N GLN A 167 16.53 -5.84 -4.15
CA GLN A 167 15.41 -6.41 -4.89
C GLN A 167 14.43 -7.17 -3.97
N GLY A 168 14.95 -7.95 -3.03
CA GLY A 168 14.13 -8.67 -2.04
C GLY A 168 13.32 -7.70 -1.18
N ALA A 169 13.96 -6.68 -0.63
CA ALA A 169 13.32 -5.65 0.17
C ALA A 169 12.26 -4.87 -0.63
N TRP A 170 12.56 -4.49 -1.88
CA TRP A 170 11.62 -3.82 -2.77
C TRP A 170 10.35 -4.65 -2.99
N ASN A 171 10.50 -5.96 -3.19
CA ASN A 171 9.36 -6.87 -3.37
C ASN A 171 8.52 -6.97 -2.10
N PHE A 172 9.13 -7.16 -0.93
CA PHE A 172 8.41 -7.19 0.35
C PHE A 172 7.71 -5.87 0.66
N ILE A 173 8.31 -4.73 0.30
CA ILE A 173 7.65 -3.42 0.41
C ILE A 173 6.39 -3.39 -0.46
N ASN A 174 6.48 -3.77 -1.74
CA ASN A 174 5.31 -3.77 -2.63
C ASN A 174 4.22 -4.71 -2.12
N ASP A 175 4.60 -5.87 -1.58
CA ASP A 175 3.66 -6.81 -1.02
C ASP A 175 2.99 -6.23 0.23
N SER A 176 3.74 -5.55 1.10
CA SER A 176 3.20 -4.90 2.30
C SER A 176 2.11 -3.85 2.01
N LEU A 177 2.11 -3.21 0.82
CA LEU A 177 1.07 -2.26 0.42
C LEU A 177 -0.31 -2.91 0.27
N ARG A 178 -0.38 -4.24 0.10
CA ARG A 178 -1.64 -4.99 0.04
C ARG A 178 -2.20 -5.35 1.43
N SER A 179 -1.55 -4.88 2.48
CA SER A 179 -1.96 -5.06 3.88
C SER A 179 -2.21 -3.71 4.58
N SER A 180 -2.63 -3.76 5.84
CA SER A 180 -2.77 -2.57 6.69
C SER A 180 -1.46 -2.10 7.35
N LEU A 181 -0.29 -2.67 6.99
CA LEU A 181 0.99 -2.31 7.61
C LEU A 181 1.32 -0.82 7.54
N CYS A 182 0.99 -0.15 6.43
CA CYS A 182 1.20 1.29 6.27
C CYS A 182 0.33 2.17 7.21
N LEU A 183 -0.70 1.57 7.84
CA LEU A 183 -1.56 2.19 8.84
C LEU A 183 -1.14 1.85 10.27
N GLN A 184 -0.17 0.94 10.47
CA GLN A 184 0.28 0.50 11.78
C GLN A 184 1.71 0.95 12.08
N PHE A 185 2.57 0.96 11.07
CA PHE A 185 4.01 1.16 11.22
C PHE A 185 4.53 2.26 10.32
N ARG A 186 5.53 2.99 10.82
CA ARG A 186 6.21 4.04 10.06
C ARG A 186 7.02 3.42 8.89
N PRO A 187 7.23 4.16 7.79
CA PRO A 187 7.99 3.67 6.63
C PRO A 187 9.36 3.09 6.99
N ARG A 188 10.12 3.73 7.89
CA ARG A 188 11.41 3.20 8.37
C ARG A 188 11.29 1.82 9.03
N GLN A 189 10.20 1.56 9.75
CA GLN A 189 10.00 0.29 10.43
C GLN A 189 9.65 -0.83 9.43
N ILE A 190 8.81 -0.51 8.45
CA ILE A 190 8.49 -1.39 7.32
C ILE A 190 9.76 -1.69 6.51
N ALA A 191 10.62 -0.69 6.25
CA ALA A 191 11.89 -0.86 5.56
C ALA A 191 12.81 -1.88 6.24
N ALA A 192 12.94 -1.81 7.57
CA ALA A 192 13.74 -2.77 8.34
C ALA A 192 13.22 -4.21 8.18
N ALA A 193 11.91 -4.44 8.32
CA ALA A 193 11.33 -5.76 8.13
C ALA A 193 11.52 -6.28 6.70
N ALA A 194 11.37 -5.42 5.70
CA ALA A 194 11.56 -5.77 4.31
C ALA A 194 13.01 -6.14 3.98
N ILE A 195 14.00 -5.41 4.54
CA ILE A 195 15.42 -5.77 4.44
C ILE A 195 15.67 -7.13 5.08
N TYR A 196 15.17 -7.36 6.30
CA TYR A 196 15.37 -8.60 7.04
C TYR A 196 14.83 -9.82 6.28
N LEU A 197 13.59 -9.74 5.79
CA LEU A 197 12.98 -10.79 4.98
C LEU A 197 13.68 -10.93 3.62
N GLY A 198 14.02 -9.81 2.98
CA GLY A 198 14.74 -9.75 1.71
C GLY A 198 16.12 -10.39 1.76
N SER A 199 16.88 -10.19 2.84
CA SER A 199 18.16 -10.86 3.03
C SER A 199 18.00 -12.35 3.29
N GLY A 200 16.97 -12.73 4.05
CA GLY A 200 16.66 -14.13 4.34
C GLY A 200 16.35 -14.93 3.07
N ILE A 201 15.44 -14.43 2.23
CA ILE A 201 15.06 -15.11 0.98
C ILE A 201 16.23 -15.19 -0.02
N MET A 202 17.06 -14.15 -0.06
CA MET A 202 18.24 -14.09 -0.92
C MET A 202 19.46 -14.84 -0.36
N LYS A 203 19.35 -15.38 0.87
CA LYS A 203 20.43 -16.06 1.61
C LYS A 203 21.68 -15.19 1.77
N VAL A 204 21.51 -13.89 1.90
CA VAL A 204 22.59 -12.92 2.14
C VAL A 204 22.70 -12.70 3.64
N LYS A 205 23.91 -12.85 4.20
CA LYS A 205 24.18 -12.46 5.57
C LYS A 205 24.35 -10.94 5.61
N LEU A 206 23.48 -10.28 6.38
CA LEU A 206 23.64 -8.85 6.63
C LEU A 206 24.85 -8.61 7.53
N PRO A 207 25.53 -7.45 7.39
CA PRO A 207 26.58 -7.06 8.31
C PRO A 207 26.05 -7.02 9.74
N CYS A 208 26.77 -7.67 10.67
CA CYS A 208 26.61 -7.44 12.10
C CYS A 208 27.80 -6.62 12.56
N ASP A 209 27.57 -5.39 12.98
CA ASP A 209 28.57 -4.43 13.47
C ASP A 209 28.99 -4.72 14.93
N GLY A 210 29.19 -6.00 15.27
CA GLY A 210 29.82 -6.49 16.50
C GLY A 210 29.00 -6.33 17.79
N GLU A 211 28.36 -5.17 18.01
CA GLU A 211 27.73 -4.82 19.30
C GLU A 211 26.27 -4.36 19.20
N LYS A 212 25.78 -3.93 18.04
CA LYS A 212 24.40 -3.45 17.87
C LYS A 212 23.71 -4.21 16.75
N ASP A 213 22.43 -4.50 16.97
CA ASP A 213 21.59 -5.02 15.92
C ASP A 213 21.24 -3.90 14.92
N TRP A 214 21.54 -4.10 13.63
CA TRP A 214 21.40 -3.06 12.60
C TRP A 214 19.99 -2.45 12.47
N TRP A 215 18.94 -3.20 12.82
CA TRP A 215 17.55 -2.71 12.76
C TRP A 215 17.27 -1.59 13.78
N LEU A 216 18.15 -1.38 14.77
CA LEU A 216 18.07 -0.26 15.71
C LEU A 216 18.27 1.10 15.01
N GLU A 217 18.99 1.17 13.87
CA GLU A 217 19.08 2.40 13.04
C GLU A 217 17.72 2.87 12.51
N PHE A 218 16.76 1.95 12.42
CA PHE A 218 15.40 2.22 11.98
C PHE A 218 14.45 2.55 13.14
N GLY A 219 14.95 2.55 14.39
CA GLY A 219 14.13 2.76 15.59
C GLY A 219 13.18 1.58 15.87
N VAL A 220 13.60 0.37 15.53
CA VAL A 220 12.78 -0.85 15.66
C VAL A 220 13.37 -1.75 16.74
N THR A 221 12.54 -2.26 17.65
CA THR A 221 12.95 -3.33 18.58
C THR A 221 12.88 -4.69 17.90
N LYS A 222 13.64 -5.69 18.38
CA LYS A 222 13.55 -7.07 17.85
C LYS A 222 12.11 -7.62 17.85
N ARG A 223 11.34 -7.32 18.89
CA ARG A 223 9.92 -7.72 18.98
C ARG A 223 9.08 -7.08 17.87
N GLN A 224 9.24 -5.78 17.65
CA GLN A 224 8.54 -5.07 16.57
C GLN A 224 8.97 -5.57 15.19
N LEU A 225 10.26 -5.83 14.99
CA LEU A 225 10.77 -6.38 13.73
C LEU A 225 10.08 -7.71 13.40
N ILE A 226 10.04 -8.64 14.36
CA ILE A 226 9.39 -9.96 14.19
C ILE A 226 7.89 -9.80 13.93
N ASP A 227 7.20 -8.91 14.65
CA ASP A 227 5.77 -8.65 14.44
C ASP A 227 5.49 -8.13 13.02
N ILE A 228 6.23 -7.12 12.56
CA ILE A 228 6.10 -6.59 11.20
C ILE A 228 6.40 -7.68 10.16
N CYS A 229 7.46 -8.46 10.35
CA CYS A 229 7.79 -9.58 9.46
C CYS A 229 6.66 -10.62 9.39
N ASN A 230 6.10 -11.02 10.52
CA ASN A 230 4.99 -11.97 10.57
C ASN A 230 3.76 -11.44 9.85
N GLN A 231 3.43 -10.16 10.04
CA GLN A 231 2.32 -9.52 9.35
C GLN A 231 2.55 -9.38 7.83
N MET A 232 3.78 -9.06 7.39
CA MET A 232 4.14 -9.08 5.96
C MET A 232 3.97 -10.48 5.35
N LEU A 233 4.45 -11.51 6.05
CA LEU A 233 4.34 -12.89 5.58
C LEU A 233 2.90 -13.42 5.63
N GLY A 234 2.06 -12.87 6.52
CA GLY A 234 0.64 -13.21 6.64
C GLY A 234 -0.16 -12.92 5.36
N ILE A 235 0.37 -12.09 4.45
CA ILE A 235 -0.23 -11.85 3.13
C ILE A 235 -0.25 -13.14 2.30
N TYR A 236 0.76 -14.00 2.42
CA TYR A 236 0.84 -15.26 1.66
C TYR A 236 -0.01 -16.40 2.27
N GLN A 237 -0.63 -16.15 3.41
CA GLN A 237 -1.47 -17.12 4.14
C GLN A 237 -2.96 -16.81 4.01
N GLN A 238 -3.35 -15.81 3.22
CA GLN A 238 -4.74 -15.41 3.08
C GLN A 238 -5.53 -16.42 2.24
N ASP A 239 -6.60 -16.98 2.81
CA ASP A 239 -7.44 -17.99 2.16
C ASP A 239 -8.02 -17.55 0.81
N PHE A 240 -8.29 -16.26 0.63
CA PHE A 240 -8.84 -15.73 -0.63
C PHE A 240 -7.79 -15.64 -1.77
N LEU A 241 -6.53 -15.99 -1.49
CA LEU A 241 -5.48 -16.17 -2.51
C LEU A 241 -5.30 -17.64 -2.90
N VAL A 242 -5.91 -18.56 -2.16
CA VAL A 242 -5.94 -19.98 -2.47
C VAL A 242 -7.16 -20.23 -3.36
N PRO A 243 -7.01 -20.73 -4.59
CA PRO A 243 -8.16 -21.13 -5.40
C PRO A 243 -8.98 -22.16 -4.62
N VAL A 244 -10.28 -21.90 -4.45
CA VAL A 244 -11.19 -22.93 -3.94
C VAL A 244 -11.24 -24.02 -4.99
N ILE A 245 -10.52 -25.12 -4.76
CA ILE A 245 -10.70 -26.34 -5.54
C ILE A 245 -12.06 -26.87 -5.13
N HIS A 246 -13.09 -26.57 -5.91
CA HIS A 246 -14.34 -27.30 -5.84
C HIS A 246 -14.00 -28.76 -6.19
N LYS A 247 -14.05 -29.63 -5.19
CA LYS A 247 -14.13 -31.07 -5.45
C LYS A 247 -15.58 -31.33 -5.86
N ASP A 248 -15.76 -31.58 -7.16
CA ASP A 248 -16.97 -32.20 -7.70
C ASP A 248 -17.20 -33.59 -7.08
#